data_AF-A0AAI8GM94-F1
#
_entry.id   AF-A0AAI8GM94-F1
#
_cell.length_a   1.000
_cell.length_b   1.000
_cell.length_c   1.000
_cell.angle_alpha   90.00
_cell.angle_beta   90.00
_cell.angle_gamma   90.00
#
_symmetry.space_group_name_H-M   'P 1'
#
loop_
_entity.id
_entity.type
_entity.pdbx_description
1 polymer ?
#
loop_
_entity_poly.entity_id
_entity_poly.type
_entity_poly.pdbx_seq_one_letter_code
_entity_poly.pdbx_strand_id
1 'polypeptide(L)' 'MFLDLKNYTPPPEPPPSRGPQPLTPRQQKALAWIVGLNIILLFIAPIGGATVISGLLAFFN' A
#
# COMPACT_ATOMS: atom_id res chain seq x y z
N MET A 1 -33.12 -35.62 -1.89
CA MET A 1 -32.19 -36.52 -1.18
C MET A 1 -31.93 -35.92 0.19
N PHE A 2 -32.10 -36.69 1.28
CA PHE A 2 -31.81 -36.24 2.65
C PHE A 2 -30.32 -36.42 2.94
N LEU A 3 -29.70 -35.42 3.57
CA LEU A 3 -28.28 -35.44 3.95
C LEU A 3 -28.12 -36.30 5.22
N ASP A 4 -27.44 -37.46 5.13
CA ASP A 4 -27.16 -38.30 6.30
C ASP A 4 -25.92 -37.77 7.04
N LEU A 5 -26.15 -37.14 8.19
CA LEU A 5 -25.12 -36.51 9.02
C LEU A 5 -24.48 -37.47 10.03
N LYS A 6 -24.92 -38.74 10.09
CA LYS A 6 -24.47 -39.69 11.12
C LYS A 6 -22.96 -39.96 11.12
N ASN A 7 -22.28 -39.73 10.00
CA ASN A 7 -20.83 -39.87 9.85
C ASN A 7 -20.14 -38.56 9.41
N TYR A 8 -20.78 -37.41 9.59
CA TYR A 8 -20.19 -36.14 9.22
C TYR A 8 -19.19 -35.68 10.29
N THR A 9 -17.90 -35.74 9.98
CA THR A 9 -16.86 -35.06 10.76
C THR A 9 -16.65 -33.68 10.14
N PRO A 10 -16.91 -32.59 10.88
CA PRO A 10 -16.63 -31.25 10.40
C PRO A 10 -15.15 -31.10 10.02
N PRO A 11 -14.81 -30.36 8.96
CA PRO A 11 -13.44 -30.00 8.67
C PRO A 11 -12.80 -29.32 9.88
N PRO A 12 -11.51 -29.55 10.16
CA PRO A 12 -10.80 -28.83 11.20
C PRO A 12 -10.94 -27.32 11.02
N GLU A 13 -11.11 -26.59 12.12
CA GLU A 13 -11.14 -25.13 12.07
C GLU A 13 -9.83 -24.61 11.45
N PRO A 14 -9.92 -23.65 10.50
CA PRO A 14 -8.71 -23.05 9.94
C PRO A 14 -7.90 -22.39 11.07
N PRO A 15 -6.56 -22.47 11.03
CA PRO A 15 -5.73 -21.86 12.06
C PRO A 15 -6.01 -20.37 12.13
N PRO A 16 -5.94 -19.76 13.33
CA PRO A 16 -6.18 -18.33 13.48
C PRO A 16 -5.24 -17.55 12.57
N SER A 17 -5.82 -16.66 11.75
CA SER A 17 -5.05 -15.80 10.87
C SER A 17 -4.05 -15.02 11.72
N ARG A 18 -2.75 -15.23 11.49
CA ARG A 18 -1.72 -14.37 12.06
C ARG A 18 -1.96 -13.00 11.46
N GLY A 19 -2.45 -12.07 12.28
CA GLY A 19 -2.71 -10.70 11.86
C GLY A 19 -1.46 -10.03 11.27
N PRO A 20 -1.60 -8.78 10.79
CA PRO A 20 -0.47 -8.04 10.24
C PRO A 20 0.72 -8.08 11.19
N GLN A 21 1.89 -8.47 10.68
CA GLN A 21 3.09 -8.49 11.50
C GLN A 21 3.51 -7.05 11.81
N PRO A 22 3.93 -6.75 13.06
CA PRO A 22 4.45 -5.43 13.39
C PRO A 22 5.70 -5.13 12.57
N LEU A 23 5.83 -3.87 12.13
CA LEU A 23 6.97 -3.43 11.34
C LEU A 23 8.26 -3.51 12.18
N THR A 24 9.31 -4.08 11.58
CA THR A 24 10.66 -4.04 12.16
C THR A 24 11.17 -2.60 12.23
N PRO A 25 12.15 -2.28 13.12
CA PRO A 25 12.69 -0.92 13.23
C PRO A 25 13.24 -0.35 11.92
N ARG A 26 13.81 -1.21 11.07
CA ARG A 26 14.30 -0.83 9.73
C ARG A 26 13.15 -0.45 8.79
N GLN A 27 12.05 -1.21 8.82
CA GLN A 27 10.86 -0.93 8.01
C GLN A 27 10.16 0.35 8.47
N GLN A 28 10.09 0.60 9.79
CA GLN A 28 9.55 1.86 10.31
C GLN A 28 10.38 3.06 9.86
N LYS A 29 11.72 2.95 9.91
CA LYS A 29 12.62 4.01 9.41
C LYS A 29 12.46 4.25 7.91
N ALA A 30 12.38 3.17 7.12
CA ALA A 30 12.15 3.27 5.68
C ALA A 30 10.80 3.93 5.36
N LEU A 31 9.73 3.52 6.07
CA LEU A 31 8.40 4.11 5.92
C LEU A 31 8.41 5.60 6.27
N ALA A 32 9.05 5.99 7.37
CA ALA A 32 9.20 7.39 7.77
C ALA A 32 9.91 8.22 6.69
N TRP A 33 10.98 7.67 6.09
CA TRP A 33 11.67 8.33 4.97
C TRP A 33 10.79 8.47 3.73
N ILE A 34 10.05 7.43 3.36
CA ILE A 34 9.14 7.47 2.20
C ILE A 34 8.06 8.55 2.40
N VAL A 35 7.45 8.59 3.58
CA VAL A 35 6.44 9.59 3.92
C VAL A 35 7.03 10.99 3.90
N GLY A 36 8.18 11.19 4.57
CA GLY A 36 8.87 12.48 4.60
C GLY A 36 9.25 12.97 3.20
N LEU A 37 9.79 12.08 2.36
CA LEU A 37 10.13 12.41 0.98
C LEU A 37 8.90 12.83 0.18
N ASN A 38 7.77 12.12 0.31
CA ASN A 38 6.53 12.48 -0.40
C ASN A 38 5.96 13.82 0.06
N ILE A 39 6.05 14.14 1.36
CA ILE A 39 5.65 15.45 1.88
C ILE A 39 6.52 16.56 1.27
N ILE A 40 7.83 16.35 1.18
CA ILE A 40 8.72 17.31 0.51
C ILE A 40 8.38 17.44 -0.98
N LEU A 41 8.15 16.30 -1.65
CA LEU A 41 7.80 16.27 -3.07
C LEU A 41 6.48 16.98 -3.36
N LEU A 42 5.51 16.97 -2.44
CA LEU A 42 4.26 17.74 -2.57
C LEU A 42 4.50 19.25 -2.75
N PHE A 43 5.61 19.80 -2.26
CA PHE A 43 5.96 21.22 -2.44
C PHE A 43 6.90 21.44 -3.62
N ILE A 44 7.82 20.52 -3.88
CA ILE A 44 8.77 20.62 -4.99
C ILE A 44 8.08 20.32 -6.33
N ALA A 45 7.20 19.33 -6.38
CA ALA A 45 6.52 18.88 -7.59
C ALA A 45 5.61 19.95 -8.22
N PRO A 46 4.93 20.85 -7.49
CA PRO A 46 4.29 22.02 -8.09
C PRO A 46 5.27 22.94 -8.81
N ILE A 47 6.47 23.17 -8.25
CA ILE A 47 7.50 24.04 -8.84
C ILE A 47 8.11 23.37 -10.08
N GLY A 48 8.56 22.11 -9.93
CA GLY A 48 9.11 21.33 -11.04
C GLY A 48 8.06 21.01 -12.10
N GLY A 49 6.85 20.68 -11.67
CA GLY A 49 5.69 20.40 -12.52
C GLY A 49 5.25 21.62 -13.31
N ALA A 50 5.17 22.80 -12.69
CA ALA A 50 4.92 24.05 -13.41
C ALA A 50 6.00 24.30 -14.46
N THR A 51 7.26 23.97 -14.17
CA THR A 51 8.36 24.10 -15.12
C THR A 51 8.22 23.13 -16.31
N VAL A 52 7.91 21.87 -16.05
CA VAL A 52 7.67 20.85 -17.10
C VAL A 52 6.45 21.20 -17.95
N ILE A 53 5.34 21.60 -17.33
CA ILE A 53 4.11 22.02 -18.01
C ILE A 53 4.38 23.27 -18.85
N SER A 54 5.07 24.27 -18.30
CA SER A 54 5.42 25.48 -19.03
C SER A 54 6.33 25.18 -20.24
N GLY A 55 7.33 24.32 -20.06
CA GLY A 55 8.19 23.86 -21.16
C GLY A 55 7.41 23.09 -22.23
N LEU A 56 6.47 22.25 -21.83
CA LEU A 56 5.62 21.50 -22.75
C LEU A 56 4.69 22.41 -23.55
N LEU A 57 4.04 23.38 -22.89
CA LEU A 57 3.21 24.40 -23.55
C LEU A 57 4.04 25.26 -24.53
N ALA A 58 5.25 25.66 -24.13
CA ALA A 58 6.17 26.41 -24.98
C ALA A 58 6.65 25.60 -26.20
N PHE A 59 6.69 24.28 -26.12
CA PHE A 59 7.05 23.42 -27.24
C PHE A 59 5.94 23.29 -28.30
N PHE A 60 4.67 23.43 -27.90
CA PHE A 60 3.50 23.31 -28.79
C PHE A 60 2.98 24.66 -29.32
N ASN A 61 3.60 25.77 -28.95
CA ASN A 61 3.25 27.12 -29.38
C ASN A 61 4.27 27.68 -30.36
#